data_AF-A0A2M7PWT2-F1
#
_entry.id   AF-A0A2M7PWT2-F1
#
_cell.length_a   1.000
_cell.length_b   1.000
_cell.length_c   1.000
_cell.angle_alpha   90.00
_cell.angle_beta   90.00
_cell.angle_gamma   90.00
#
_symmetry.space_group_name_H-M   'P 1'
#
loop_
_entity.id
_entity.type
_entity.pdbx_description
1 polymer ?
#
loop_
_entity_poly.entity_id
_entity_poly.type
_entity_poly.pdbx_seq_one_letter_code
_entity_poly.pdbx_strand_id
1 'polypeptide(L)'
;MKRKLAAYLSGESAKGLLAVILAAGFFISLPFWLKSTPEQKQHLTESSTTMEMVEKNTGPLSIAPEEQQALHSMLLKPEVDDTPPTDFNQTVWELDMKQLIMNKVPDEREATSIAHWVYFYSIRFDVSPELILGLISVESDFDHFAVSNVGARGLMQVMPFWKKELGSPNDNLFDIETNIRYGTAIIKHYMKRYKSTRRALAAYNGSLGKDKYPNKIFMHMRMFKASSLEEITG
;
A
#
# COMPACT_ATOMS: atom_id res chain seq x y z
N MET A 1 -15.86 -40.52 -8.62
CA MET A 1 -14.87 -39.71 -7.87
C MET A 1 -13.90 -38.88 -8.76
N LYS A 2 -14.23 -38.58 -10.04
CA LYS A 2 -13.38 -37.72 -10.92
C LYS A 2 -14.17 -36.71 -11.77
N ARG A 3 -15.29 -36.17 -11.28
CA ARG A 3 -16.09 -35.17 -12.02
C ARG A 3 -16.62 -33.98 -11.18
N LYS A 4 -16.05 -33.70 -10.01
CA LYS A 4 -16.42 -32.51 -9.20
C LYS A 4 -15.30 -31.49 -8.99
N LEU A 5 -14.17 -31.62 -9.69
CA LEU A 5 -13.06 -30.66 -9.60
C LEU A 5 -13.03 -29.65 -10.78
N ALA A 6 -13.77 -29.90 -11.86
CA ALA A 6 -13.81 -29.05 -13.05
C ALA A 6 -14.81 -27.87 -12.95
N ALA A 7 -15.62 -27.80 -11.89
CA ALA A 7 -16.60 -26.73 -11.68
C ALA A 7 -16.04 -25.54 -10.86
N TYR A 8 -14.75 -25.54 -10.51
CA TYR A 8 -14.13 -24.45 -9.75
C TYR A 8 -13.47 -23.38 -10.64
N LEU A 9 -13.45 -23.57 -11.97
CA LEU A 9 -12.74 -22.69 -12.91
C LEU A 9 -13.59 -22.29 -14.13
N SER A 10 -14.92 -22.26 -14.03
CA SER A 10 -15.77 -21.81 -15.13
C SER A 10 -16.78 -20.75 -14.68
N GLY A 11 -16.53 -19.50 -15.09
CA GLY A 11 -17.59 -18.53 -15.36
C GLY A 11 -18.07 -17.75 -14.15
N GLU A 12 -17.82 -16.44 -14.23
CA GLU A 12 -18.22 -15.38 -13.32
C GLU A 12 -19.68 -15.48 -12.83
N SER A 13 -19.88 -15.20 -11.53
CA SER A 13 -20.89 -14.22 -11.09
C SER A 13 -20.81 -13.92 -9.58
N ALA A 14 -20.85 -12.62 -9.28
CA ALA A 14 -21.30 -11.96 -8.06
C ALA A 14 -20.59 -12.19 -6.70
N LYS A 15 -19.81 -13.25 -6.49
CA LYS A 15 -19.15 -13.53 -5.18
C LYS A 15 -17.65 -13.14 -5.10
N GLY A 16 -16.97 -12.97 -6.23
CA GLY A 16 -15.55 -12.60 -6.26
C GLY A 16 -15.26 -11.12 -5.99
N LEU A 17 -16.17 -10.23 -6.46
CA LEU A 17 -16.02 -8.77 -6.39
C LEU A 17 -16.33 -8.20 -4.99
N LEU A 18 -17.14 -8.92 -4.20
CA LEU A 18 -17.53 -8.54 -2.84
C LEU A 18 -16.41 -8.70 -1.80
N ALA A 19 -15.28 -9.32 -2.17
CA ALA A 19 -14.11 -9.55 -1.32
C ALA A 19 -12.97 -8.53 -1.54
N VAL A 20 -13.03 -7.78 -2.65
CA VAL A 20 -12.21 -6.57 -2.93
C VAL A 20 -12.52 -5.44 -1.93
N ILE A 21 -13.60 -5.62 -1.18
CA ILE A 21 -14.24 -4.72 -0.21
C ILE A 21 -13.53 -4.68 1.16
N LEU A 22 -12.49 -5.48 1.39
CA LEU A 22 -11.60 -5.29 2.55
C LEU A 22 -10.59 -4.18 2.27
N ALA A 23 -11.10 -3.04 1.83
CA ALA A 23 -10.36 -1.82 1.60
C ALA A 23 -9.68 -1.38 2.91
N ALA A 24 -8.38 -1.62 2.98
CA ALA A 24 -7.38 -0.70 3.48
C ALA A 24 -7.53 -0.10 4.90
N GLY A 25 -8.50 -0.46 5.75
CA GLY A 25 -8.54 0.12 7.10
C GLY A 25 -9.67 -0.26 8.03
N PHE A 26 -9.66 -1.50 8.44
CA PHE A 26 -10.69 -2.01 9.33
C PHE A 26 -10.15 -2.08 10.77
N PHE A 27 -9.98 -0.93 11.44
CA PHE A 27 -9.44 -0.91 12.81
C PHE A 27 -10.46 -1.24 13.91
N ILE A 28 -11.73 -1.51 13.60
CA ILE A 28 -12.75 -1.78 14.64
C ILE A 28 -13.43 -3.16 14.51
N SER A 29 -13.41 -3.82 13.34
CA SER A 29 -14.22 -5.04 13.12
C SER A 29 -13.50 -6.23 12.44
N LEU A 30 -12.20 -6.11 12.10
CA LEU A 30 -11.44 -7.16 11.39
C LEU A 30 -11.15 -8.40 12.24
N PRO A 31 -10.91 -8.29 13.56
CA PRO A 31 -10.74 -9.47 14.41
C PRO A 31 -11.96 -10.38 14.41
N PHE A 32 -13.17 -9.82 14.22
CA PHE A 32 -14.42 -10.58 14.19
C PHE A 32 -14.60 -11.32 12.86
N TRP A 33 -14.41 -10.64 11.72
CA TRP A 33 -14.59 -11.24 10.38
C TRP A 33 -13.52 -12.29 10.05
N LEU A 34 -12.24 -12.09 10.42
CA LEU A 34 -11.19 -13.10 10.22
C LEU A 34 -11.43 -14.38 11.02
N LYS A 35 -12.04 -14.26 12.21
CA LYS A 35 -12.44 -15.38 13.07
C LYS A 35 -13.84 -15.93 12.75
N SER A 36 -14.56 -15.32 11.80
CA SER A 36 -15.92 -15.73 11.43
C SER A 36 -15.92 -16.98 10.54
N THR A 37 -16.90 -17.84 10.77
CA THR A 37 -17.16 -19.00 9.91
C THR A 37 -17.61 -18.56 8.51
N PRO A 38 -17.53 -19.45 7.49
CA PRO A 38 -18.04 -19.15 6.15
C PRO A 38 -19.50 -18.65 6.14
N GLU A 39 -20.35 -19.19 7.01
CA GLU A 39 -21.77 -18.83 7.14
C GLU A 39 -21.94 -17.43 7.76
N GLN A 40 -21.14 -17.09 8.77
CA GLN A 40 -21.14 -15.76 9.37
C GLN A 40 -20.64 -14.69 8.40
N LYS A 41 -19.65 -15.02 7.57
CA LYS A 41 -19.18 -14.15 6.49
C LYS A 41 -20.27 -13.90 5.46
N GLN A 42 -21.04 -14.94 5.12
CA GLN A 42 -22.16 -14.84 4.19
C GLN A 42 -23.27 -13.91 4.74
N HIS A 43 -23.64 -14.03 6.01
CA HIS A 43 -24.59 -13.11 6.64
C HIS A 43 -24.08 -11.65 6.76
N LEU A 44 -22.78 -11.45 6.98
CA LEU A 44 -22.17 -10.11 7.02
C LEU A 44 -22.17 -9.45 5.63
N THR A 45 -21.91 -10.23 4.58
CA THR A 45 -21.98 -9.76 3.18
C THR A 45 -23.40 -9.49 2.71
N GLU A 46 -24.41 -10.10 3.34
CA GLU A 46 -25.83 -9.89 3.05
C GLU A 46 -26.41 -8.68 3.81
N SER A 47 -25.69 -8.15 4.81
CA SER A 47 -26.13 -6.98 5.58
C SER A 47 -25.74 -5.66 4.89
N SER A 48 -26.74 -4.96 4.34
CA SER A 48 -26.58 -3.64 3.70
C SER A 48 -25.90 -2.60 4.59
N THR A 49 -26.16 -2.64 5.89
CA THR A 49 -25.58 -1.72 6.88
C THR A 49 -24.07 -1.89 7.04
N THR A 50 -23.56 -3.13 6.97
CA THR A 50 -22.11 -3.39 7.09
C THR A 50 -21.38 -2.84 5.86
N MET A 51 -21.94 -3.06 4.68
CA MET A 51 -21.38 -2.57 3.41
C MET A 51 -21.38 -1.04 3.35
N GLU A 52 -22.48 -0.40 3.76
CA GLU A 52 -22.58 1.06 3.83
C GLU A 52 -21.56 1.67 4.81
N MET A 53 -21.36 1.04 5.97
CA MET A 53 -20.33 1.45 6.93
C MET A 53 -18.92 1.33 6.36
N VAL A 54 -18.63 0.28 5.60
CA VAL A 54 -17.32 0.10 4.96
C VAL A 54 -17.11 1.17 3.89
N GLU A 55 -18.06 1.34 2.97
CA GLU A 55 -17.98 2.35 1.90
C GLU A 55 -17.82 3.77 2.45
N LYS A 56 -18.47 4.08 3.58
CA LYS A 56 -18.29 5.36 4.25
C LYS A 56 -16.84 5.60 4.72
N ASN A 57 -16.13 4.55 5.14
CA ASN A 57 -14.79 4.64 5.70
C ASN A 57 -13.66 4.39 4.69
N THR A 58 -13.96 3.86 3.51
CA THR A 58 -12.94 3.51 2.50
C THR A 58 -13.23 4.09 1.12
N GLY A 59 -14.43 4.67 0.95
CA GLY A 59 -15.07 5.01 -0.32
C GLY A 59 -15.64 3.78 -1.04
N PRO A 60 -16.22 3.97 -2.23
CA PRO A 60 -16.85 2.88 -2.97
C PRO A 60 -15.85 1.76 -3.21
N LEU A 61 -16.29 0.52 -3.04
CA LEU A 61 -15.37 -0.60 -2.97
C LEU A 61 -15.11 -1.25 -4.33
N SER A 62 -15.99 -0.97 -5.29
CA SER A 62 -15.75 -1.27 -6.69
C SER A 62 -14.59 -0.42 -7.20
N ILE A 63 -13.52 -1.11 -7.58
CA ILE A 63 -12.49 -0.57 -8.45
C ILE A 63 -13.03 -0.72 -9.88
N ALA A 64 -13.09 0.38 -10.62
CA ALA A 64 -13.53 0.32 -12.01
C ALA A 64 -12.55 -0.54 -12.83
N PRO A 65 -12.97 -1.27 -13.87
CA PRO A 65 -12.08 -2.13 -14.64
C PRO A 65 -10.81 -1.41 -15.14
N GLU A 66 -10.94 -0.15 -15.57
CA GLU A 66 -9.81 0.68 -15.99
C GLU A 66 -8.85 1.03 -14.84
N GLU A 67 -9.38 1.24 -13.63
CA GLU A 67 -8.57 1.48 -12.43
C GLU A 67 -7.84 0.20 -12.01
N GLN A 68 -8.50 -0.96 -12.15
CA GLN A 68 -7.94 -2.26 -11.85
C GLN A 68 -6.79 -2.60 -12.79
N GLN A 69 -6.97 -2.38 -14.09
CA GLN A 69 -5.93 -2.60 -15.09
C GLN A 69 -4.72 -1.68 -14.87
N ALA A 70 -4.96 -0.40 -14.57
CA ALA A 70 -3.90 0.56 -14.28
C ALA A 70 -3.14 0.20 -12.99
N LEU A 71 -3.83 -0.29 -11.95
CA LEU A 71 -3.17 -0.73 -10.73
C LEU A 71 -2.39 -2.03 -10.95
N HIS A 72 -2.94 -2.99 -11.68
CA HIS A 72 -2.25 -4.23 -12.03
C HIS A 72 -0.93 -3.95 -12.74
N SER A 73 -0.90 -3.05 -13.74
CA SER A 73 0.34 -2.73 -14.45
C SER A 73 1.41 -2.10 -13.56
N MET A 74 1.02 -1.30 -12.57
CA MET A 74 1.96 -0.75 -11.57
C MET A 74 2.52 -1.83 -10.64
N LEU A 75 1.78 -2.90 -10.39
CA LEU A 75 2.18 -4.03 -9.54
C LEU A 75 3.02 -5.08 -10.26
N LEU A 76 3.33 -4.90 -11.55
CA LEU A 76 4.29 -5.73 -12.28
C LEU A 76 5.71 -5.23 -12.02
N LYS A 77 6.69 -6.15 -12.05
CA LYS A 77 8.09 -5.78 -11.77
C LYS A 77 8.61 -5.00 -12.99
N PRO A 78 9.29 -3.85 -12.81
CA PRO A 78 9.89 -3.15 -13.93
C PRO A 78 10.85 -4.07 -14.69
N GLU A 79 10.86 -3.97 -16.03
CA GLU A 79 11.89 -4.61 -16.85
C GLU A 79 13.24 -3.90 -16.67
N VAL A 80 14.35 -4.55 -17.02
CA VAL A 80 15.71 -4.00 -16.78
C VAL A 80 15.93 -2.67 -17.54
N ASP A 81 15.27 -2.46 -18.67
CA ASP A 81 15.38 -1.22 -19.45
C ASP A 81 14.49 -0.08 -18.90
N ASP A 82 13.61 -0.38 -17.94
CA ASP A 82 12.73 0.59 -17.30
C ASP A 82 13.40 1.33 -16.13
N THR A 83 14.62 0.94 -15.73
CA THR A 83 15.35 1.65 -14.66
C THR A 83 15.93 2.95 -15.19
N PRO A 84 15.51 4.12 -14.67
CA PRO A 84 16.15 5.38 -15.04
C PRO A 84 17.65 5.31 -14.74
N PRO A 85 18.51 5.91 -15.58
CA PRO A 85 19.91 6.08 -15.22
C PRO A 85 19.99 6.80 -13.87
N THR A 86 20.83 6.29 -12.96
CA THR A 86 21.08 6.97 -11.69
C THR A 86 21.59 8.39 -11.98
N ASP A 87 20.79 9.39 -11.65
CA ASP A 87 21.21 10.78 -11.79
C ASP A 87 21.90 11.25 -10.49
N PHE A 88 22.56 12.40 -10.57
CA PHE A 88 23.24 13.00 -9.42
C PHE A 88 22.26 13.29 -8.27
N ASN A 89 21.02 13.67 -8.58
CA ASN A 89 20.00 14.02 -7.58
C ASN A 89 19.56 12.78 -6.79
N GLN A 90 19.39 11.64 -7.45
CA GLN A 90 19.11 10.36 -6.84
C GLN A 90 20.22 9.98 -5.87
N THR A 91 21.48 10.10 -6.30
CA THR A 91 22.63 9.72 -5.46
C THR A 91 22.69 10.57 -4.18
N VAL A 92 22.51 11.88 -4.30
CA VAL A 92 22.51 12.80 -3.15
C VAL A 92 21.33 12.50 -2.23
N TRP A 93 20.12 12.38 -2.79
CA TRP A 93 18.93 12.09 -2.00
C TRP A 93 19.01 10.74 -1.28
N GLU A 94 19.48 9.70 -1.95
CA GLU A 94 19.65 8.36 -1.36
C GLU A 94 20.67 8.39 -0.22
N LEU A 95 21.77 9.12 -0.36
CA LEU A 95 22.78 9.27 0.69
C LEU A 95 22.21 9.97 1.94
N ASP A 96 21.48 11.05 1.75
CA ASP A 96 20.86 11.82 2.85
C ASP A 96 19.81 10.98 3.57
N MET A 97 18.93 10.33 2.81
CA MET A 97 17.85 9.52 3.39
C MET A 97 18.37 8.24 4.05
N LYS A 98 19.40 7.61 3.49
CA LYS A 98 20.07 6.46 4.13
C LYS A 98 20.48 6.81 5.56
N GLN A 99 21.10 7.98 5.77
CA GLN A 99 21.53 8.40 7.10
C GLN A 99 20.35 8.56 8.07
N LEU A 100 19.22 9.10 7.60
CA LEU A 100 18.01 9.23 8.42
C LEU A 100 17.41 7.86 8.76
N ILE A 101 17.35 6.95 7.77
CA ILE A 101 16.80 5.59 7.92
C ILE A 101 17.68 4.74 8.84
N MET A 102 19.01 4.92 8.80
CA MET A 102 19.96 4.20 9.65
C MET A 102 19.75 4.41 11.15
N ASN A 103 19.08 5.49 11.56
CA ASN A 103 18.67 5.70 12.96
C ASN A 103 17.61 4.67 13.43
N LYS A 104 16.92 4.02 12.49
CA LYS A 104 15.88 3.01 12.71
C LYS A 104 16.30 1.63 12.24
N VAL A 105 17.10 1.55 11.18
CA VAL A 105 17.55 0.32 10.53
C VAL A 105 19.08 0.26 10.54
N PRO A 106 19.70 -0.41 11.54
CA PRO A 106 21.17 -0.44 11.66
C PRO A 106 21.90 -1.19 10.54
N ASP A 107 21.24 -2.09 9.79
CA ASP A 107 21.86 -2.73 8.61
C ASP A 107 21.90 -1.72 7.46
N GLU A 108 23.11 -1.32 7.08
CA GLU A 108 23.33 -0.34 6.02
C GLU A 108 22.77 -0.79 4.66
N ARG A 109 22.86 -2.09 4.34
CA ARG A 109 22.34 -2.61 3.06
C ARG A 109 20.83 -2.53 3.02
N GLU A 110 20.18 -2.80 4.15
CA GLU A 110 18.73 -2.66 4.30
C GLU A 110 18.32 -1.19 4.16
N ALA A 111 18.98 -0.27 4.88
CA ALA A 111 18.71 1.15 4.79
C ALA A 111 18.93 1.70 3.36
N THR A 112 20.02 1.30 2.69
CA THR A 112 20.28 1.63 1.28
C THR A 112 19.19 1.06 0.38
N SER A 113 18.77 -0.19 0.59
CA SER A 113 17.70 -0.79 -0.22
C SER A 113 16.37 -0.06 -0.07
N ILE A 114 16.00 0.33 1.16
CA ILE A 114 14.79 1.13 1.41
C ILE A 114 14.89 2.49 0.70
N ALA A 115 15.98 3.24 0.91
CA ALA A 115 16.18 4.54 0.26
C ALA A 115 16.07 4.43 -1.26
N HIS A 116 16.80 3.48 -1.84
CA HIS A 116 16.80 3.24 -3.28
C HIS A 116 15.40 2.96 -3.83
N TRP A 117 14.68 2.00 -3.25
CA TRP A 117 13.37 1.61 -3.77
C TRP A 117 12.29 2.66 -3.50
N VAL A 118 12.40 3.42 -2.40
CA VAL A 118 11.54 4.59 -2.19
C VAL A 118 11.75 5.60 -3.32
N TYR A 119 12.99 6.00 -3.59
CA TYR A 119 13.27 6.96 -4.66
C TYR A 119 12.76 6.45 -6.01
N PHE A 120 13.10 5.21 -6.34
CA PHE A 120 12.72 4.58 -7.60
C PHE A 120 11.20 4.62 -7.84
N TYR A 121 10.40 4.12 -6.89
CA TYR A 121 8.94 4.09 -7.04
C TYR A 121 8.29 5.46 -6.85
N SER A 122 8.95 6.39 -6.16
CA SER A 122 8.50 7.79 -6.07
C SER A 122 8.45 8.45 -7.44
N ILE A 123 9.51 8.31 -8.24
CA ILE A 123 9.61 8.85 -9.59
C ILE A 123 8.68 8.10 -10.52
N ARG A 124 8.73 6.76 -10.50
CA ARG A 124 7.92 5.92 -11.40
C ARG A 124 6.42 6.15 -11.24
N PHE A 125 5.94 6.34 -10.01
CA PHE A 125 4.52 6.48 -9.71
C PHE A 125 4.09 7.91 -9.42
N ASP A 126 5.00 8.88 -9.48
CA ASP A 126 4.73 10.30 -9.20
C ASP A 126 4.04 10.45 -7.82
N VAL A 127 4.74 9.99 -6.78
CA VAL A 127 4.38 10.09 -5.37
C VAL A 127 5.59 10.63 -4.63
N SER A 128 5.45 11.69 -3.83
CA SER A 128 6.60 12.26 -3.10
C SER A 128 7.30 11.19 -2.25
N PRO A 129 8.64 11.08 -2.32
CA PRO A 129 9.35 10.06 -1.55
C PRO A 129 9.27 10.30 -0.04
N GLU A 130 9.15 11.55 0.41
CA GLU A 130 8.92 11.88 1.82
C GLU A 130 7.56 11.37 2.31
N LEU A 131 6.54 11.36 1.44
CA LEU A 131 5.24 10.78 1.76
C LEU A 131 5.35 9.26 1.94
N ILE A 132 6.12 8.59 1.09
CA ILE A 132 6.38 7.15 1.19
C ILE A 132 7.14 6.83 2.48
N LEU A 133 8.20 7.58 2.81
CA LEU A 133 8.93 7.41 4.08
C LEU A 133 8.05 7.69 5.30
N GLY A 134 7.17 8.70 5.21
CA GLY A 134 6.18 8.99 6.24
C GLY A 134 5.20 7.82 6.46
N LEU A 135 4.76 7.16 5.39
CA LEU A 135 3.97 5.92 5.46
C LEU A 135 4.76 4.80 6.12
N ILE A 136 5.97 4.48 5.63
CA ILE A 136 6.81 3.41 6.18
C ILE A 136 7.04 3.60 7.68
N SER A 137 7.38 4.82 8.09
CA SER A 137 7.62 5.16 9.50
C SER A 137 6.37 4.94 10.38
N VAL A 138 5.17 5.25 9.88
CA VAL A 138 3.93 5.09 10.65
C VAL A 138 3.42 3.65 10.66
N GLU A 139 3.61 2.92 9.57
CA GLU A 139 3.07 1.58 9.36
C GLU A 139 3.92 0.49 10.02
N SER A 140 5.25 0.59 9.97
CA SER A 140 6.15 -0.46 10.45
C SER A 140 7.32 0.04 11.31
N ASP A 141 7.53 1.37 11.41
CA ASP A 141 8.77 1.95 11.91
C ASP A 141 10.02 1.35 11.22
N PHE A 142 9.90 1.10 9.91
CA PHE A 142 10.92 0.52 9.02
C PHE A 142 11.18 -0.99 9.20
N ASP A 143 10.36 -1.73 9.96
CA ASP A 143 10.47 -3.19 10.04
C ASP A 143 9.85 -3.88 8.79
N HIS A 144 10.71 -4.37 7.90
CA HIS A 144 10.27 -5.06 6.69
C HIS A 144 9.68 -6.47 6.94
N PHE A 145 9.82 -7.02 8.14
CA PHE A 145 9.18 -8.27 8.58
C PHE A 145 7.90 -8.04 9.40
N ALA A 146 7.49 -6.79 9.62
CA ALA A 146 6.33 -6.46 10.45
C ALA A 146 5.06 -7.17 9.98
N VAL A 147 4.30 -7.71 10.94
CA VAL A 147 2.97 -8.31 10.72
C VAL A 147 1.98 -7.72 11.72
N SER A 148 0.92 -7.08 11.23
CA SER A 148 -0.15 -6.61 12.12
C SER A 148 -1.05 -7.76 12.59
N ASN A 149 -1.83 -7.52 13.65
CA ASN A 149 -2.83 -8.45 14.18
C ASN A 149 -3.88 -8.92 13.15
N VAL A 150 -4.00 -8.20 12.04
CA VAL A 150 -4.96 -8.46 10.97
C VAL A 150 -4.31 -8.94 9.67
N GLY A 151 -3.00 -9.16 9.70
CA GLY A 151 -2.26 -9.81 8.62
C GLY A 151 -1.68 -8.89 7.56
N ALA A 152 -1.69 -7.57 7.77
CA ALA A 152 -0.93 -6.62 6.96
C ALA A 152 0.58 -6.87 7.14
N ARG A 153 1.40 -6.68 6.09
CA ARG A 153 2.80 -7.14 6.06
C ARG A 153 3.79 -6.07 5.58
N GLY A 154 4.98 -6.11 6.16
CA GLY A 154 6.17 -5.37 5.75
C GLY A 154 6.08 -3.86 5.93
N LEU A 155 6.98 -3.16 5.24
CA LEU A 155 7.29 -1.74 5.44
C LEU A 155 6.07 -0.81 5.41
N MET A 156 5.20 -1.00 4.44
CA MET A 156 4.00 -0.18 4.19
C MET A 156 2.70 -0.90 4.62
N GLN A 157 2.81 -2.01 5.38
CA GLN A 157 1.70 -2.82 5.87
C GLN A 157 0.69 -3.17 4.75
N VAL A 158 1.19 -3.74 3.67
CA VAL A 158 0.37 -4.16 2.53
C VAL A 158 -0.44 -5.39 2.91
N MET A 159 -1.74 -5.36 2.60
CA MET A 159 -2.63 -6.50 2.80
C MET A 159 -2.41 -7.59 1.73
N PRO A 160 -2.32 -8.88 2.10
CA PRO A 160 -2.08 -9.98 1.16
C PRO A 160 -3.06 -10.11 -0.02
N PHE A 161 -4.29 -9.60 0.10
CA PHE A 161 -5.26 -9.67 -1.00
C PHE A 161 -4.83 -8.85 -2.21
N TRP A 162 -4.11 -7.72 -2.03
CA TRP A 162 -3.60 -6.93 -3.14
C TRP A 162 -2.68 -7.76 -4.05
N LYS A 163 -1.84 -8.59 -3.44
CA LYS A 163 -1.01 -9.56 -4.16
C LYS A 163 -1.85 -10.59 -4.90
N LYS A 164 -2.84 -11.17 -4.22
CA LYS A 164 -3.64 -12.26 -4.79
C LYS A 164 -4.48 -11.81 -5.99
N GLU A 165 -5.08 -10.63 -5.90
CA GLU A 165 -6.06 -10.17 -6.88
C GLU A 165 -5.43 -9.35 -8.02
N LEU A 166 -4.38 -8.56 -7.73
CA LEU A 166 -3.80 -7.61 -8.68
C LEU A 166 -2.29 -7.78 -8.88
N GLY A 167 -1.65 -8.63 -8.10
CA GLY A 167 -0.22 -8.82 -8.08
C GLY A 167 0.25 -10.09 -8.78
N SER A 168 1.53 -10.43 -8.58
CA SER A 168 2.05 -11.75 -8.94
C SER A 168 1.93 -12.70 -7.74
N PRO A 169 1.46 -13.96 -7.92
CA PRO A 169 1.34 -14.92 -6.83
C PRO A 169 2.70 -15.21 -6.14
N ASN A 170 3.79 -15.08 -6.89
CA ASN A 170 5.16 -15.33 -6.44
C ASN A 170 5.77 -14.16 -5.64
N ASP A 171 5.11 -12.99 -5.61
CA ASP A 171 5.62 -11.84 -4.87
C ASP A 171 5.67 -12.13 -3.35
N ASN A 172 6.69 -11.61 -2.68
CA ASN A 172 6.85 -11.69 -1.23
C ASN A 172 6.64 -10.31 -0.61
N LEU A 173 5.61 -10.12 0.21
CA LEU A 173 5.35 -8.82 0.85
C LEU A 173 6.34 -8.47 1.97
N PHE A 174 7.26 -9.36 2.35
CA PHE A 174 8.39 -9.04 3.24
C PHE A 174 9.65 -8.60 2.47
N ASP A 175 9.66 -8.72 1.15
CA ASP A 175 10.73 -8.16 0.33
C ASP A 175 10.57 -6.63 0.22
N ILE A 176 11.67 -5.90 0.40
CA ILE A 176 11.70 -4.43 0.50
C ILE A 176 11.17 -3.79 -0.78
N GLU A 177 11.73 -4.20 -1.93
CA GLU A 177 11.33 -3.72 -3.25
C GLU A 177 9.83 -3.96 -3.48
N THR A 178 9.41 -5.20 -3.28
CA THR A 178 8.02 -5.62 -3.50
C THR A 178 7.07 -4.84 -2.62
N ASN A 179 7.37 -4.69 -1.33
CA ASN A 179 6.47 -4.00 -0.41
C ASN A 179 6.33 -2.51 -0.75
N ILE A 180 7.44 -1.84 -1.05
CA ILE A 180 7.45 -0.42 -1.44
C ILE A 180 6.70 -0.21 -2.75
N ARG A 181 6.92 -1.07 -3.75
CA ARG A 181 6.17 -1.05 -5.03
C ARG A 181 4.67 -1.11 -4.79
N TYR A 182 4.22 -2.09 -4.00
CA TYR A 182 2.80 -2.29 -3.73
C TYR A 182 2.20 -1.11 -2.97
N GLY A 183 2.80 -0.71 -1.85
CA GLY A 183 2.27 0.39 -1.04
C GLY A 183 2.23 1.70 -1.83
N THR A 184 3.25 1.98 -2.64
CA THR A 184 3.32 3.19 -3.48
C THR A 184 2.27 3.17 -4.61
N ALA A 185 2.06 2.03 -5.25
CA ALA A 185 1.01 1.87 -6.25
C ALA A 185 -0.40 2.07 -5.67
N ILE A 186 -0.65 1.51 -4.47
CA ILE A 186 -1.95 1.62 -3.78
C ILE A 186 -2.22 3.08 -3.38
N ILE A 187 -1.25 3.79 -2.79
CA ILE A 187 -1.45 5.20 -2.43
C ILE A 187 -1.64 6.07 -3.68
N LYS A 188 -0.90 5.82 -4.77
CA LYS A 188 -1.10 6.54 -6.04
C LYS A 188 -2.49 6.31 -6.62
N HIS A 189 -2.99 5.08 -6.57
CA HIS A 189 -4.36 4.75 -6.95
C HIS A 189 -5.37 5.61 -6.17
N TYR A 190 -5.25 5.66 -4.84
CA TYR A 190 -6.15 6.49 -4.02
C TYR A 190 -5.99 7.99 -4.26
N MET A 191 -4.77 8.48 -4.51
CA MET A 191 -4.53 9.88 -4.89
C MET A 191 -5.24 10.22 -6.21
N LYS A 192 -5.17 9.33 -7.20
CA LYS A 192 -5.89 9.50 -8.48
C LYS A 192 -7.40 9.49 -8.29
N ARG A 193 -7.92 8.61 -7.44
CA ARG A 193 -9.36 8.46 -7.16
C ARG A 193 -9.94 9.65 -6.40
N TYR A 194 -9.27 10.11 -5.35
CA TYR A 194 -9.80 11.15 -4.47
C TYR A 194 -9.35 12.57 -4.81
N LYS A 195 -8.37 12.74 -5.70
CA LYS A 195 -7.77 14.05 -6.04
C LYS A 195 -7.35 14.87 -4.81
N SER A 196 -6.98 14.17 -3.75
CA SER A 196 -6.62 14.74 -2.46
C SER A 196 -5.72 13.77 -1.72
N THR A 197 -4.47 14.17 -1.45
CA THR A 197 -3.51 13.36 -0.68
C THR A 197 -4.07 12.99 0.69
N ARG A 198 -4.75 13.93 1.36
CA ARG A 198 -5.36 13.69 2.67
C ARG A 198 -6.44 12.61 2.63
N ARG A 199 -7.35 12.67 1.66
CA ARG A 199 -8.39 11.64 1.48
C ARG A 199 -7.79 10.31 1.03
N ALA A 200 -6.73 10.35 0.22
CA ALA A 200 -6.03 9.15 -0.21
C ALA A 200 -5.36 8.42 0.96
N LEU A 201 -4.69 9.13 1.85
CA LEU A 201 -4.14 8.57 3.08
C LEU A 201 -5.23 8.00 3.98
N ALA A 202 -6.34 8.74 4.12
CA ALA A 202 -7.48 8.26 4.89
C ALA A 202 -8.11 7.00 4.27
N ALA A 203 -8.11 6.85 2.94
CA ALA A 203 -8.56 5.62 2.30
C ALA A 203 -7.52 4.49 2.43
N TYR A 204 -6.23 4.80 2.33
CA TYR A 204 -5.11 3.86 2.48
C TYR A 204 -5.09 3.15 3.84
N ASN A 205 -5.57 3.82 4.88
CA ASN A 205 -5.74 3.25 6.21
C ASN A 205 -7.22 3.03 6.60
N GLY A 206 -8.16 3.19 5.65
CA GLY A 206 -9.63 3.07 5.76
C GLY A 206 -10.27 3.84 6.92
N SER A 207 -9.80 5.06 7.12
CA SER A 207 -10.40 6.07 7.98
C SER A 207 -10.94 7.28 7.20
N LEU A 208 -11.49 7.08 6.00
CA LEU A 208 -12.06 8.15 5.16
C LEU A 208 -13.00 9.05 5.98
N GLY A 209 -12.82 10.37 5.83
CA GLY A 209 -13.53 11.37 6.62
C GLY A 209 -12.91 11.65 8.01
N LYS A 210 -11.79 11.00 8.38
CA LYS A 210 -11.03 11.28 9.60
C LYS A 210 -9.64 11.79 9.29
N ASP A 211 -9.19 12.78 10.06
CA ASP A 211 -7.89 13.44 9.86
C ASP A 211 -6.75 12.88 10.71
N LYS A 212 -7.05 12.04 11.71
CA LYS A 212 -6.03 11.55 12.66
C LYS A 212 -4.87 10.86 11.96
N TYR A 213 -5.16 9.94 11.05
CA TYR A 213 -4.13 9.20 10.33
C TYR A 213 -3.39 10.08 9.30
N PRO A 214 -4.07 10.83 8.40
CA PRO A 214 -3.37 11.76 7.52
C PRO A 214 -2.46 12.75 8.26
N ASN A 215 -2.91 13.29 9.41
CA ASN A 215 -2.08 14.20 10.21
C ASN A 215 -0.84 13.52 10.77
N LYS A 216 -0.96 12.25 11.22
CA LYS A 216 0.20 11.46 11.68
C LYS A 216 1.21 11.28 10.54
N ILE A 217 0.74 10.95 9.34
CA ILE A 217 1.61 10.80 8.16
C ILE A 217 2.32 12.12 7.81
N PHE A 218 1.58 13.24 7.74
CA PHE A 218 2.19 14.54 7.44
C PHE A 218 3.20 14.99 8.49
N MET A 219 3.02 14.60 9.76
CA MET A 219 4.01 14.85 10.80
C MET A 219 5.30 14.06 10.54
N HIS A 220 5.21 12.77 10.24
CA HIS A 220 6.38 11.94 9.97
C HIS A 220 7.08 12.33 8.65
N MET A 221 6.32 12.67 7.61
CA MET A 221 6.83 13.16 6.33
C MET A 221 7.78 14.35 6.50
N ARG A 222 7.54 15.25 7.46
CA ARG A 222 8.40 16.42 7.71
C ARG A 222 9.81 16.05 8.17
N MET A 223 10.00 14.87 8.77
CA MET A 223 11.32 14.40 9.21
C MET A 223 12.22 14.02 8.04
N PHE A 224 11.64 13.79 6.86
CA PHE A 224 12.34 13.32 5.66
C PHE A 224 12.42 14.38 4.56
N LYS A 225 11.94 15.60 4.80
CA LYS A 225 12.21 16.70 3.88
C LYS A 225 13.72 16.94 3.87
N ALA A 226 14.37 16.65 2.74
CA ALA A 226 15.77 16.99 2.56
C ALA A 226 15.97 18.49 2.82
N SER A 227 17.07 18.84 3.48
CA SER A 227 17.49 20.25 3.65
C SER A 227 17.89 20.92 2.32
N SER A 228 17.81 20.21 1.21
CA SER A 228 18.21 20.71 -0.11
C SER A 228 17.11 21.58 -0.72
N LEU A 229 17.23 22.91 -0.52
CA LEU A 229 17.24 23.95 -1.57
C LEU A 229 16.95 25.38 -1.04
N GLU A 230 16.60 25.59 0.22
CA GLU A 230 16.43 26.97 0.74
C GLU A 230 17.76 27.67 1.07
N GLU A 231 18.87 26.94 1.26
CA GLU A 231 20.17 27.55 1.62
C GLU A 231 21.03 28.00 0.43
N ILE A 232 20.66 27.71 -0.82
CA ILE A 232 21.46 28.10 -2.01
C ILE A 232 20.90 29.38 -2.68
N THR A 233 19.74 29.87 -2.25
CA THR A 233 19.12 31.11 -2.78
C THR A 233 18.95 32.22 -1.73
N GLY A 234 19.66 32.14 -0.60
CA GLY A 234 19.69 33.15 0.46
C GLY A 234 20.88 34.10 0.38
#